data_AF-Q2LGK7-F1
#
_entry.id   AF-Q2LGK7-F1
#
_cell.length_a   1.000
_cell.length_b   1.000
_cell.length_c   1.000
_cell.angle_alpha   90.00
_cell.angle_beta   90.00
_cell.angle_gamma   90.00
#
_symmetry.space_group_name_H-M   'P 1'
#
loop_
_entity.id
_entity.type
_entity.pdbx_description
1 polymer ?
#
loop_
_entity_poly.entity_id
_entity_poly.type
_entity_poly.pdbx_seq_one_letter_code
_entity_poly.pdbx_strand_id
1 'polypeptide(L)'
;LRTKVFSCPLPASIISDINLSNFDPWDLPGGCEEERYFFNLREAKYTKGSRSNRAARSGYWKATGKDKQITSSRSSQVVGMKKVLAFYQGKPPTGAKTDWIMHE
;
A
#
# COMPACT_ATOMS: atom_id res chain seq x y z
N LEU A 1 0.45 -3.16 -12.24
CA LEU A 1 0.95 -1.78 -12.04
C LEU A 1 1.36 -1.09 -13.34
N ARG A 2 2.33 -1.62 -14.11
CA ARG A 2 2.84 -0.97 -15.35
C ARG A 2 1.74 -0.53 -16.31
N THR A 3 0.80 -1.41 -16.62
CA THR A 3 -0.34 -1.12 -17.51
C THR A 3 -1.21 0.03 -16.99
N LYS A 4 -1.57 0.01 -15.70
CA LYS A 4 -2.34 1.08 -15.03
C LYS A 4 -1.62 2.44 -15.12
N VAL A 5 -0.31 2.48 -14.90
CA VAL A 5 0.50 3.72 -14.97
C VAL A 5 0.55 4.31 -16.38
N PHE A 6 0.61 3.47 -17.40
CA PHE A 6 0.58 3.90 -18.80
C PHE A 6 -0.83 4.01 -19.38
N SER A 7 -1.87 3.99 -18.53
CA SER A 7 -3.29 4.01 -18.94
C SER A 7 -3.64 2.97 -20.01
N CYS A 8 -2.89 1.86 -20.05
CA CYS A 8 -3.14 0.76 -20.95
C CYS A 8 -4.24 -0.14 -20.36
N PRO A 9 -5.04 -0.82 -21.21
CA PRO A 9 -6.04 -1.77 -20.74
C PRO A 9 -5.45 -2.79 -19.76
N LEU A 10 -6.14 -3.00 -18.64
CA LEU A 10 -5.77 -4.05 -17.70
C LEU A 10 -6.21 -5.41 -18.27
N PRO A 11 -5.43 -6.48 -18.05
CA PRO A 11 -5.83 -7.84 -18.45
C PRO A 11 -7.17 -8.27 -17.85
N ALA A 12 -7.50 -7.73 -16.66
CA ALA A 12 -8.79 -7.88 -16.01
C ALA A 12 -9.05 -6.69 -15.06
N SER A 13 -10.31 -6.25 -14.94
CA SER A 13 -10.74 -5.16 -14.06
C SER A 13 -11.04 -5.63 -12.63
N ILE A 14 -10.15 -6.46 -12.06
CA ILE A 14 -10.36 -7.11 -10.76
C ILE A 14 -9.86 -6.25 -9.59
N ILE A 15 -8.86 -5.40 -9.83
CA ILE A 15 -8.24 -4.55 -8.80
C ILE A 15 -8.92 -3.18 -8.80
N SER A 16 -9.60 -2.85 -7.71
CA SER A 16 -10.30 -1.57 -7.53
C SER A 16 -9.37 -0.46 -7.06
N ASP A 17 -9.67 0.78 -7.44
CA ASP A 17 -9.03 1.99 -6.90
C ASP A 17 -9.65 2.35 -5.54
N ILE A 18 -8.82 2.64 -4.53
CA ILE A 18 -9.25 3.08 -3.19
C ILE A 18 -8.44 4.29 -2.73
N ASN A 19 -9.00 5.09 -1.83
CA ASN A 19 -8.21 6.02 -1.03
C ASN A 19 -7.90 5.38 0.32
N LEU A 20 -6.70 4.83 0.46
CA LEU A 20 -6.29 4.08 1.64
C LEU A 20 -6.39 4.88 2.94
N SER A 21 -6.23 6.20 2.88
CA SER A 21 -6.23 7.04 4.08
C SER A 21 -7.58 7.11 4.79
N ASN A 22 -8.67 6.77 4.08
CA ASN A 22 -10.03 6.83 4.59
C ASN A 22 -10.49 5.53 5.27
N PHE A 23 -9.73 4.44 5.14
CA PHE A 23 -10.13 3.12 5.62
C PHE A 23 -9.16 2.60 6.68
N ASP A 24 -9.72 1.98 7.72
CA ASP A 24 -8.95 1.07 8.56
C ASP A 24 -8.84 -0.29 7.85
N PRO A 25 -7.83 -1.13 8.16
CA PRO A 25 -7.59 -2.37 7.43
C PRO A 25 -8.78 -3.33 7.38
N TRP A 26 -9.54 -3.42 8.48
CA TRP A 26 -10.73 -4.27 8.60
C TRP A 26 -11.96 -3.69 7.89
N ASP A 27 -11.97 -2.39 7.57
CA ASP A 27 -13.05 -1.74 6.83
C ASP A 27 -12.82 -1.77 5.32
N LEU A 28 -11.67 -2.30 4.87
CA LEU A 28 -11.42 -2.47 3.45
C LEU A 28 -12.51 -3.37 2.85
N PRO A 29 -12.94 -3.09 1.61
CA PRO A 29 -13.96 -3.90 0.94
C PRO A 29 -13.44 -5.33 0.69
N GLY A 30 -14.31 -6.33 0.89
CA GLY A 30 -13.99 -7.76 0.83
C GLY A 30 -13.98 -8.44 2.20
N GLY A 31 -13.99 -9.78 2.24
CA GLY A 31 -14.01 -10.57 3.48
C GLY A 31 -12.65 -10.61 4.19
N CYS A 32 -12.64 -10.55 5.53
CA CYS A 32 -11.44 -10.35 6.39
C CYS A 32 -10.37 -11.45 6.33
N GLU A 33 -10.63 -12.58 5.67
CA GLU A 33 -9.79 -13.79 5.76
C GLU A 33 -8.85 -13.98 4.55
N GLU A 34 -8.98 -13.18 3.50
CA GLU A 34 -8.23 -13.36 2.25
C GLU A 34 -7.34 -12.15 1.89
N GLU A 35 -6.28 -12.42 1.12
CA GLU A 35 -5.45 -11.36 0.53
C GLU A 35 -6.25 -10.52 -0.47
N ARG A 36 -6.03 -9.20 -0.44
CA ARG A 36 -6.73 -8.26 -1.31
C ARG A 36 -5.77 -7.31 -1.99
N TYR A 37 -6.16 -6.88 -3.18
CA TYR A 37 -5.34 -6.05 -4.05
C TYR A 37 -6.11 -4.78 -4.40
N PHE A 38 -5.48 -3.64 -4.19
CA PHE A 38 -6.06 -2.34 -4.50
C PHE A 38 -5.04 -1.45 -5.20
N PHE A 39 -5.53 -0.57 -6.06
CA PHE A 39 -4.76 0.58 -6.49
C PHE A 39 -5.02 1.72 -5.51
N ASN A 40 -3.95 2.36 -5.04
CA ASN A 40 -4.04 3.56 -4.22
C ASN A 40 -3.18 4.64 -4.86
N LEU A 41 -3.72 5.86 -4.94
CA LEU A 41 -2.92 7.00 -5.36
C LEU A 41 -1.93 7.32 -4.26
N ARG A 42 -0.64 7.32 -4.60
CA ARG A 42 0.43 7.61 -3.65
C ARG A 42 0.42 9.10 -3.30
N GLU A 43 -0.20 9.44 -2.19
CA GLU A 43 -0.17 10.80 -1.65
C GLU A 43 1.14 11.08 -0.91
N ALA A 44 1.72 12.27 -1.13
CA ALA A 44 2.86 12.72 -0.35
C ALA A 44 2.39 13.25 1.02
N LYS A 45 3.06 12.84 2.09
CA LYS A 45 2.79 13.33 3.45
C LYS A 45 3.08 14.82 3.59
N TYR A 46 4.05 15.31 2.81
CA TYR A 46 4.49 16.71 2.81
C TYR A 46 4.58 17.19 1.36
N THR A 47 4.28 18.46 1.11
CA THR A 47 4.37 19.10 -0.21
C THR A 47 5.76 18.97 -0.83
N LYS A 48 6.81 18.92 0.00
CA LYS A 48 8.20 18.69 -0.42
C LYS A 48 8.75 17.49 0.36
N GLY A 49 8.59 16.29 -0.18
CA GLY A 49 9.16 15.08 0.44
C GLY A 49 8.78 13.79 -0.26
N SER A 50 9.64 12.77 -0.11
CA SER A 50 9.41 11.43 -0.67
C SER A 50 8.55 10.52 0.21
N ARG A 51 8.17 11.00 1.41
CA ARG A 51 7.43 10.22 2.41
C ARG A 51 5.96 10.18 2.04
N SER A 52 5.41 8.98 1.92
CA SER A 52 3.99 8.78 1.63
C SER A 52 3.11 9.06 2.83
N ASN A 53 1.92 9.60 2.58
CA ASN A 53 0.85 9.63 3.56
C ASN A 53 0.41 8.20 3.84
N ARG A 54 0.45 7.84 5.11
CA ARG A 54 0.20 6.48 5.63
C ARG A 54 -0.70 6.53 6.85
N ALA A 55 -1.38 7.65 7.06
CA ALA A 55 -2.43 7.74 8.05
C ALA A 55 -3.62 6.90 7.59
N ALA A 56 -4.33 6.33 8.53
CA ALA A 56 -5.67 5.80 8.37
C ALA A 56 -6.59 6.50 9.38
N ARG A 57 -7.87 6.14 9.40
CA ARG A 57 -8.86 6.76 10.28
C ARG A 57 -8.53 6.57 11.77
N SER A 58 -8.29 5.33 12.20
CA SER A 58 -8.02 5.00 13.61
C SER A 58 -6.54 4.79 13.93
N GLY A 59 -5.66 4.88 12.93
CA GLY A 59 -4.27 4.45 13.09
C GLY A 59 -3.34 4.91 11.98
N TYR A 60 -2.23 4.20 11.81
CA TYR A 60 -1.23 4.51 10.80
C TYR A 60 -0.46 3.27 10.34
N TRP A 61 -0.03 3.29 9.08
CA TRP A 61 0.84 2.29 8.49
C TRP A 61 2.31 2.65 8.69
N LYS A 62 3.06 1.74 9.32
CA LYS A 62 4.49 1.90 9.58
C LYS A 62 5.29 0.91 8.72
N ALA A 63 6.34 1.39 8.06
CA ALA A 63 7.26 0.51 7.34
C ALA A 63 7.86 -0.51 8.30
N THR A 64 7.88 -1.77 7.89
CA THR A 64 8.51 -2.88 8.61
C THR A 64 9.36 -3.69 7.64
N GLY A 65 10.52 -4.16 8.11
CA GLY A 65 11.46 -4.90 7.28
C GLY A 65 12.22 -4.05 6.27
N LYS A 66 12.94 -4.73 5.36
CA LYS A 66 13.72 -4.11 4.28
C LYS A 66 12.89 -4.07 3.00
N ASP A 67 13.01 -2.97 2.26
CA ASP A 67 12.41 -2.85 0.93
C ASP A 67 13.00 -3.91 -0.03
N LYS A 68 12.15 -4.50 -0.86
CA LYS A 68 12.54 -5.50 -1.87
C LYS A 68 12.47 -4.90 -3.27
N GLN A 69 13.56 -4.98 -4.03
CA GLN A 69 13.54 -4.63 -5.45
C GLN A 69 12.73 -5.66 -6.24
N ILE A 70 11.90 -5.19 -7.15
CA ILE A 70 11.18 -6.02 -8.12
C ILE A 70 11.95 -5.92 -9.45
N THR A 71 12.50 -7.04 -9.91
CA THR A 71 13.20 -7.13 -11.19
C THR A 71 12.31 -7.74 -12.27
N SER A 72 12.43 -7.23 -13.49
CA SER A 72 11.79 -7.80 -14.67
C SER A 72 12.45 -9.13 -15.02
N SER A 73 11.67 -10.20 -15.16
CA SER A 73 12.18 -11.50 -15.60
C SER A 73 12.75 -11.49 -17.02
N ARG A 74 12.36 -10.51 -17.85
CA ARG A 74 12.80 -10.42 -19.26
C ARG A 74 14.07 -9.63 -19.46
N SER A 75 14.40 -8.70 -18.56
CA SER A 75 15.52 -7.77 -18.75
C SER A 75 16.44 -7.63 -17.55
N SER A 76 16.15 -8.32 -16.44
CA SER A 76 16.86 -8.21 -15.15
C SER A 76 16.93 -6.79 -14.57
N GLN A 77 16.20 -5.83 -15.17
CA GLN A 77 16.14 -4.45 -14.72
C GLN A 77 15.16 -4.30 -13.54
N VAL A 78 15.46 -3.38 -12.62
CA VAL A 78 14.55 -3.01 -11.54
C VAL A 78 13.37 -2.22 -12.13
N VAL A 79 12.16 -2.72 -11.90
CA VAL A 79 10.90 -2.14 -12.41
C VAL A 79 9.98 -1.63 -11.31
N GLY A 80 10.36 -1.83 -10.05
CA GLY A 80 9.60 -1.35 -8.90
C GLY A 80 10.27 -1.70 -7.58
N MET A 81 9.67 -1.19 -6.50
CA MET A 81 10.05 -1.49 -5.11
C MET A 81 8.81 -2.03 -4.39
N LYS A 82 8.99 -3.09 -3.60
CA LYS A 82 7.98 -3.61 -2.68
C LYS A 82 8.37 -3.21 -1.26
N LYS A 83 7.48 -2.51 -0.55
CA LYS A 83 7.61 -2.14 0.86
C LYS A 83 6.61 -2.94 1.67
N VAL A 84 7.02 -3.39 2.85
CA VAL A 84 6.10 -4.04 3.80
C VAL A 84 5.76 -3.02 4.88
N LEU A 85 4.48 -2.95 5.23
CA LEU A 85 3.96 -2.07 6.26
C LEU A 85 3.13 -2.88 7.25
N ALA A 86 3.22 -2.55 8.53
CA ALA A 86 2.32 -3.06 9.56
C ALA A 86 1.42 -1.91 10.03
N PHE A 87 0.16 -2.23 10.30
CA PHE A 87 -0.80 -1.26 10.84
C PHE A 87 -0.67 -1.14 12.35
N TYR A 88 -0.69 0.10 12.83
CA TYR A 88 -0.72 0.45 14.24
C TYR A 88 -2.01 1.22 14.54
N GLN A 89 -2.81 0.71 15.48
CA GLN A 89 -4.02 1.39 15.93
C GLN A 89 -3.67 2.45 17.00
N GLY A 90 -4.29 3.62 16.90
CA GLY A 90 -4.01 4.77 17.76
C GLY A 90 -3.05 5.79 17.12
N LYS A 91 -2.62 6.78 17.91
CA LYS A 91 -1.76 7.87 17.42
C LYS A 91 -0.27 7.54 17.63
N PRO A 92 0.63 7.90 16.71
CA PRO A 92 2.06 7.83 16.97
C PRO A 92 2.44 8.72 18.18
N PRO A 93 3.43 8.32 19.00
CA PRO A 93 4.23 7.09 18.91
C PRO A 93 3.66 5.90 19.69
N THR A 94 2.52 6.05 20.36
CA THR A 94 1.98 5.08 21.35
C THR A 94 0.99 4.07 20.76
N GLY A 95 0.83 4.03 19.43
CA GLY A 95 -0.10 3.10 18.79
C GLY A 95 0.27 1.63 19.04
N ALA A 96 -0.76 0.77 19.14
CA ALA A 96 -0.62 -0.67 19.30
C ALA A 96 -0.46 -1.35 17.93
N LYS A 97 0.55 -2.20 17.79
CA LYS A 97 0.75 -2.98 16.56
C LYS A 97 -0.39 -3.99 16.40
N THR A 98 -0.91 -4.12 15.18
CA THR A 98 -1.89 -5.14 14.80
C THR A 98 -1.28 -6.18 13.87
N ASP A 99 -2.03 -7.23 13.56
CA ASP A 99 -1.62 -8.29 12.62
C ASP A 99 -1.84 -7.92 11.14
N TRP A 100 -2.40 -6.75 10.87
CA TRP A 100 -2.62 -6.27 9.51
C TRP A 100 -1.31 -5.86 8.85
N ILE A 101 -1.02 -6.52 7.72
CA ILE A 101 0.16 -6.28 6.89
C ILE A 101 -0.28 -5.77 5.53
N MET A 102 0.47 -4.80 5.00
CA MET A 102 0.31 -4.29 3.65
C MET A 102 1.61 -4.45 2.87
N HIS A 103 1.46 -4.84 1.61
CA HIS A 103 2.52 -4.85 0.62
C HIS A 103 2.28 -3.71 -0.38
N GLU A 104 3.05 -2.63 -0.26
CA GLU A 104 3.05 -1.47 -1.17
C GLU A 104 4.05 -1.65 -2.29
#